data_AF-A0A7S0RZE3-F1
#
_entry.id   AF-A0A7S0RZE3-F1
#
_cell.length_a   1.000
_cell.length_b   1.000
_cell.length_c   1.000
_cell.angle_alpha   90.00
_cell.angle_beta   90.00
_cell.angle_gamma   90.00
#
_symmetry.space_group_name_H-M   'P 1'
#
loop_
_entity.id
_entity.type
_entity.pdbx_description
1 polymer ?
#
loop_
_entity_poly.entity_id
_entity_poly.type
_entity_poly.pdbx_seq_one_letter_code
_entity_poly.pdbx_strand_id
1 'polypeptide(L)'
;GVDAVMAASAEVPSLSNRKCELYTKCRLWEMSAPRILLDATTVRCAAPRAHRLLLTGRLLIAGPDRHWLIPFETVHPSAEEAGGDVQRESERCEGVGLLVSSDSGKAWAVQKGRWGRLDDGTPLSKAVVVEKRDGELLMLAQAPLMETLYQATSQDTGVNWTNWTATAVPTTGNSKVDMTRLPTGHLAFAFNAHGALQGDLWDTRSLLDVAVSGEAGAAWTRVARR
;
A
#
# COMPACT_ATOMS: atom_id res chain seq x y z
N GLY A 1 -26.14 -2.09 14.58
CA GLY A 1 -24.77 -1.67 14.21
C GLY A 1 -24.07 -1.24 15.47
N VAL A 2 -22.97 -1.90 15.82
CA VAL A 2 -22.17 -1.54 16.99
C VAL A 2 -20.94 -0.79 16.46
N ASP A 3 -20.80 0.49 16.83
CA ASP A 3 -19.58 1.23 16.58
C ASP A 3 -18.50 0.68 17.54
N ALA A 4 -17.58 -0.12 17.03
CA ALA A 4 -16.42 -0.58 17.80
C ALA A 4 -15.22 0.31 17.45
N VAL A 5 -14.81 1.14 18.41
CA VAL A 5 -13.52 1.86 18.34
C VAL A 5 -12.44 0.88 18.77
N MET A 6 -11.67 0.35 17.81
CA MET A 6 -10.45 -0.39 18.13
C MET A 6 -9.28 0.59 18.16
N ALA A 7 -8.86 0.97 19.37
CA ALA A 7 -7.62 1.66 19.60
C ALA A 7 -6.50 0.61 19.67
N ALA A 8 -5.56 0.64 18.72
CA ALA A 8 -4.39 -0.22 18.74
C ALA A 8 -3.12 0.64 18.78
N SER A 9 -2.12 0.25 19.56
CA SER A 9 -0.84 0.98 19.63
C SER A 9 0.23 0.32 18.76
N ALA A 10 1.11 1.13 18.15
CA ALA A 10 2.27 0.65 17.39
C ALA A 10 3.59 1.28 17.82
N GLU A 11 4.69 0.52 17.79
CA GLU A 11 6.04 1.05 18.02
C GLU A 11 6.77 1.21 16.68
N VAL A 12 7.41 2.37 16.46
CA VAL A 12 8.15 2.69 15.23
C VAL A 12 9.66 2.65 15.50
N PRO A 13 10.43 1.78 14.83
CA PRO A 13 11.83 1.47 15.15
C PRO A 13 12.83 2.62 15.00
N SER A 14 12.61 3.58 14.07
CA SER A 14 13.48 4.75 13.91
C SER A 14 13.21 5.86 14.94
N LEU A 15 12.26 5.63 15.85
CA LEU A 15 11.82 6.54 16.91
C LEU A 15 11.90 5.82 18.27
N SER A 16 13.05 5.21 18.57
CA SER A 16 13.28 4.45 19.81
C SER A 16 12.67 5.17 21.03
N ASN A 17 11.64 4.56 21.62
CA ASN A 17 10.85 4.97 22.81
C ASN A 17 9.45 5.62 22.62
N ARG A 18 8.70 5.43 21.53
CA ARG A 18 7.37 6.11 21.40
C ARG A 18 6.22 5.23 20.88
N LYS A 19 5.06 5.37 21.54
CA LYS A 19 3.76 4.76 21.19
C LYS A 19 3.09 5.55 20.06
N CYS A 20 2.74 4.88 18.97
CA CYS A 20 1.77 5.36 17.97
C CYS A 20 0.37 4.86 18.35
N GLU A 21 -0.67 5.62 18.04
CA GLU A 21 -2.06 5.23 18.25
C GLU A 21 -2.78 5.13 16.89
N LEU A 22 -3.33 3.95 16.61
CA LEU A 22 -4.16 3.67 15.45
C LEU A 22 -5.59 4.12 15.75
N TYR A 23 -6.01 5.24 15.15
CA TYR A 23 -7.39 5.72 15.23
C TYR A 23 -8.18 5.13 14.08
N THR A 24 -8.75 3.95 14.26
CA THR A 24 -9.59 3.32 13.24
C THR A 24 -11.07 3.51 13.55
N LYS A 25 -11.81 4.07 12.59
CA LYS A 25 -13.28 4.02 12.59
C LYS A 25 -13.71 2.85 11.70
N CYS A 26 -13.61 1.63 12.21
CA CYS A 26 -14.08 0.43 11.50
C CYS A 26 -15.61 0.39 11.53
N ARG A 27 -16.27 0.38 10.37
CA ARG A 27 -17.65 -0.12 10.28
C ARG A 27 -17.60 -1.60 9.90
N LEU A 28 -17.88 -2.47 10.87
CA LEU A 28 -18.13 -3.87 10.58
C LEU A 28 -19.47 -3.99 9.83
N TRP A 29 -19.44 -4.43 8.58
CA TRP A 29 -20.65 -4.87 7.87
C TRP A 29 -20.70 -6.39 7.95
N GLU A 30 -21.70 -6.94 8.63
CA GLU A 30 -22.05 -8.36 8.50
C GLU A 30 -22.62 -8.56 7.09
N MET A 31 -21.76 -9.00 6.17
CA MET A 31 -22.17 -9.78 5.01
C MET A 31 -21.71 -11.21 5.25
N SER A 32 -22.41 -12.18 4.66
CA SER A 32 -22.30 -13.64 4.85
C SER A 32 -20.91 -14.30 4.61
N ALA A 33 -19.84 -13.50 4.52
CA ALA A 33 -18.45 -13.91 4.64
C ALA A 33 -17.67 -12.80 5.38
N PRO A 34 -16.81 -13.11 6.36
CA PRO A 34 -16.11 -12.08 7.13
C PRO A 34 -15.14 -11.32 6.23
N ARG A 35 -15.54 -10.12 5.80
CA ARG A 35 -14.69 -9.12 5.16
C ARG A 35 -14.63 -7.91 6.08
N ILE A 36 -13.47 -7.65 6.66
CA ILE A 36 -13.20 -6.39 7.36
C ILE A 36 -12.83 -5.37 6.28
N LEU A 37 -13.73 -4.43 6.00
CA LEU A 37 -13.44 -3.26 5.17
C LEU A 37 -12.86 -2.18 6.09
N LEU A 38 -11.58 -1.87 5.91
CA LEU A 38 -10.95 -0.71 6.51
C LEU A 38 -11.11 0.44 5.51
N ASP A 39 -12.01 1.38 5.78
CA ASP A 39 -12.11 2.64 5.02
C ASP A 39 -11.05 3.62 5.54
N ALA A 40 -10.46 4.41 4.65
CA ALA A 40 -9.19 5.13 4.78
C ALA A 40 -8.87 5.60 6.23
N THR A 41 -8.03 4.84 6.93
CA THR A 41 -7.61 5.15 8.29
C THR A 41 -6.38 6.04 8.29
N THR A 42 -6.42 7.14 9.04
CA THR A 42 -5.21 7.90 9.37
C THR A 42 -4.64 7.37 10.67
N VAL A 43 -3.42 6.85 10.66
CA VAL A 43 -2.70 6.48 11.88
C VAL A 43 -1.99 7.72 12.39
N ARG A 44 -2.36 8.22 13.58
CA ARG A 44 -1.68 9.36 14.20
C ARG A 44 -0.68 8.86 15.22
N CYS A 45 0.60 8.89 14.86
CA CYS A 45 1.67 8.74 15.84
C CYS A 45 1.75 10.01 16.70
N ALA A 46 1.78 9.87 18.02
CA ALA A 46 1.91 11.00 18.94
C ALA A 46 3.34 11.58 18.90
N ALA A 47 3.63 12.46 17.94
CA ALA A 47 4.74 13.40 18.08
C ALA A 47 4.42 14.76 17.44
N PRO A 48 4.95 15.87 17.99
CA PRO A 48 4.72 17.23 17.48
C PRO A 48 5.29 17.48 16.07
N ARG A 49 6.06 16.52 15.53
CA ARG A 49 6.66 16.50 14.18
C ARG A 49 6.62 15.07 13.58
N ALA A 50 5.66 14.25 13.98
CA ALA A 50 5.56 12.86 13.50
C ALA A 50 5.19 12.81 12.02
N HIS A 51 5.97 12.06 11.24
CA HIS A 51 5.52 11.54 9.95
C HIS A 51 4.16 10.88 10.12
N ARG A 52 3.25 11.14 9.19
CA ARG A 52 1.92 10.51 9.19
C ARG A 52 1.97 9.25 8.33
N LEU A 53 1.31 8.20 8.79
CA LEU A 53 1.12 7.00 7.98
C LEU A 53 -0.27 7.09 7.35
N LEU A 54 -0.31 7.10 6.02
CA LEU A 54 -1.54 6.90 5.28
C LEU A 54 -1.62 5.41 4.93
N LEU A 55 -2.65 4.72 5.40
CA LEU A 55 -2.86 3.33 5.00
C LEU A 55 -3.21 3.27 3.51
N THR A 56 -2.51 2.40 2.80
CA THR A 56 -2.69 2.20 1.36
C THR A 56 -3.13 0.76 1.12
N GLY A 57 -3.86 0.56 0.02
CA GLY A 57 -4.32 -0.77 -0.36
C GLY A 57 -5.26 -1.45 0.64
N ARG A 58 -5.17 -2.78 0.69
CA ARG A 58 -6.09 -3.66 1.40
C ARG A 58 -5.38 -4.42 2.53
N LEU A 59 -6.12 -4.73 3.59
CA LEU A 59 -5.73 -5.71 4.61
C LEU A 59 -5.49 -7.09 3.99
N LEU A 60 -4.26 -7.57 4.12
CA LEU A 60 -3.83 -8.91 3.75
C LEU A 60 -3.68 -9.76 5.03
N ILE A 61 -4.11 -11.02 4.98
CA ILE A 61 -3.76 -12.02 6.00
C ILE A 61 -2.84 -13.01 5.31
N ALA A 62 -1.57 -13.08 5.74
CA ALA A 62 -0.53 -13.84 5.05
C ALA A 62 0.33 -14.66 6.00
N GLY A 63 1.05 -15.63 5.42
CA GLY A 63 1.97 -16.51 6.11
C GLY A 63 1.29 -17.60 6.93
N PRO A 64 2.08 -18.59 7.40
CA PRO A 64 1.58 -19.69 8.23
C PRO A 64 0.98 -19.21 9.55
N ASP A 65 1.56 -18.15 10.12
CA ASP A 65 1.13 -17.56 11.40
C ASP A 65 -0.02 -16.54 11.24
N ARG A 66 -0.54 -16.38 10.01
CA ARG A 66 -1.74 -15.58 9.71
C ARG A 66 -1.61 -14.13 10.16
N HIS A 67 -0.43 -13.54 9.95
CA HIS A 67 -0.20 -12.13 10.23
C HIS A 67 -1.13 -11.24 9.41
N TRP A 68 -1.64 -10.19 10.04
CA TRP A 68 -2.40 -9.14 9.39
C TRP A 68 -1.44 -8.07 8.90
N LEU A 69 -1.47 -7.78 7.61
CA LEU A 69 -0.53 -6.89 6.93
C LEU A 69 -1.31 -5.76 6.25
N ILE A 70 -0.87 -4.52 6.44
CA ILE A 70 -1.43 -3.35 5.77
C ILE A 70 -0.29 -2.48 5.23
N PRO A 71 -0.19 -2.27 3.90
CA PRO A 71 0.78 -1.33 3.39
C PRO A 71 0.41 0.10 3.78
N PHE A 72 1.40 0.95 3.92
CA PHE A 72 1.20 2.36 4.20
C PHE A 72 2.23 3.20 3.45
N GLU A 73 1.94 4.49 3.30
CA GLU A 73 2.90 5.49 2.85
C GLU A 73 3.15 6.52 3.96
N THR A 74 4.39 7.00 4.06
CA THR A 74 4.75 8.10 4.94
C THR A 74 4.60 9.43 4.24
N VAL A 75 3.97 10.38 4.94
CA VAL A 75 3.75 11.74 4.44
C VAL A 75 4.43 12.74 5.38
N HIS A 76 5.23 13.64 4.82
CA HIS A 76 5.91 14.70 5.56
C HIS A 76 4.88 15.69 6.16
N PRO A 77 5.03 16.17 7.41
CA PRO A 77 4.01 16.99 8.08
C PRO A 77 3.71 18.34 7.40
N SER A 78 4.71 18.98 6.79
CA SER A 78 4.55 20.30 6.13
C SER A 78 3.71 20.27 4.85
N ALA A 79 3.41 19.06 4.36
CA ALA A 79 2.53 18.81 3.23
C ALA A 79 1.15 19.47 3.36
N GLU A 80 0.56 19.41 4.55
CA GLU A 80 -0.86 19.72 4.76
C GLU A 80 -1.10 21.23 4.90
N GLU A 81 -0.11 21.99 5.37
CA GLU A 81 -0.18 23.45 5.51
C GLU A 81 -0.10 24.18 4.16
N ALA A 82 0.28 23.48 3.09
CA ALA A 82 0.59 24.07 1.80
C ALA A 82 -0.62 24.37 0.89
N GLY A 83 -1.86 24.12 1.34
CA GLY A 83 -3.08 24.54 0.63
C GLY A 83 -3.21 24.03 -0.81
N GLY A 84 -3.86 22.89 -1.00
CA GLY A 84 -4.56 22.52 -2.25
C GLY A 84 -3.74 22.26 -3.53
N ASP A 85 -2.44 22.53 -3.57
CA ASP A 85 -1.66 22.34 -4.80
C ASP A 85 -1.17 20.89 -4.95
N VAL A 86 -1.82 20.16 -5.87
CA VAL A 86 -1.72 18.70 -6.04
C VAL A 86 -0.41 18.28 -6.71
N GLN A 87 0.28 19.18 -7.45
CA GLN A 87 1.63 18.92 -7.97
C GLN A 87 2.67 18.70 -6.87
N ARG A 88 2.38 19.10 -5.63
CA ARG A 88 3.23 18.83 -4.46
C ARG A 88 3.01 17.46 -3.83
N GLU A 89 2.08 16.62 -4.30
CA GLU A 89 1.87 15.27 -3.71
C GLU A 89 3.12 14.38 -3.76
N SER A 90 3.91 14.51 -4.83
CA SER A 90 5.19 13.84 -5.03
C SER A 90 6.27 14.22 -4.01
N GLU A 91 6.26 15.48 -3.55
CA GLU A 91 7.24 16.05 -2.62
C GLU A 91 6.95 15.69 -1.15
N ARG A 92 5.78 15.09 -0.89
CA ARG A 92 5.29 14.80 0.46
C ARG A 92 5.56 13.38 0.89
N CYS A 93 5.71 12.45 -0.05
CA CYS A 93 5.92 11.05 0.27
C CYS A 93 7.38 10.78 0.63
N GLU A 94 7.61 10.05 1.72
CA GLU A 94 8.96 9.65 2.11
C GLU A 94 9.26 8.17 1.84
N GLY A 95 8.24 7.41 1.44
CA GLY A 95 8.33 6.01 1.09
C GLY A 95 7.10 5.22 1.49
N VAL A 96 7.14 3.93 1.18
CA VAL A 96 6.14 2.94 1.62
C VAL A 96 6.72 1.98 2.65
N GLY A 97 5.84 1.41 3.47
CA GLY A 97 6.17 0.40 4.46
C GLY A 97 5.00 -0.56 4.70
N LEU A 98 5.18 -1.45 5.68
CA LEU A 98 4.18 -2.44 6.08
C LEU A 98 3.88 -2.34 7.58
N LEU A 99 2.61 -2.23 7.93
CA LEU A 99 2.14 -2.48 9.29
C LEU A 99 1.82 -3.96 9.43
N VAL A 100 2.27 -4.55 10.53
CA VAL A 100 2.09 -5.96 10.83
C VAL A 100 1.43 -6.12 12.19
N SER A 101 0.43 -7.00 12.25
CA SER A 101 -0.17 -7.46 13.50
C SER A 101 -0.11 -8.98 13.58
N SER A 102 0.40 -9.49 14.70
CA SER A 102 0.48 -10.91 15.04
C SER A 102 -0.67 -11.38 15.93
N ASP A 103 -1.53 -10.46 16.38
CA ASP A 103 -2.57 -10.70 17.38
C ASP A 103 -3.98 -10.37 16.87
N SER A 104 -4.19 -10.53 15.56
CA SER A 104 -5.46 -10.28 14.87
C SER A 104 -5.94 -8.82 15.01
N GLY A 105 -5.01 -7.88 14.89
CA GLY A 105 -5.28 -6.45 14.84
C GLY A 105 -5.37 -5.74 16.19
N LYS A 106 -5.06 -6.41 17.31
CA LYS A 106 -5.09 -5.78 18.65
C LYS A 106 -3.90 -4.84 18.86
N ALA A 107 -2.73 -5.21 18.35
CA ALA A 107 -1.55 -4.38 18.29
C ALA A 107 -0.95 -4.43 16.88
N TRP A 108 -0.33 -3.33 16.47
CA TRP A 108 0.33 -3.21 15.18
C TRP A 108 1.78 -2.81 15.40
N ALA A 109 2.67 -3.15 14.48
CA ALA A 109 4.04 -2.66 14.49
C ALA A 109 4.40 -2.22 13.07
N VAL A 110 5.20 -1.16 12.97
CA VAL A 110 5.86 -0.88 11.68
C VAL A 110 6.95 -1.92 11.48
N GLN A 111 6.86 -2.63 10.36
CA GLN A 111 7.85 -3.64 10.01
C GLN A 111 9.22 -2.98 9.84
N LYS A 112 10.22 -3.53 10.53
CA LYS A 112 11.61 -3.06 10.47
C LYS A 112 12.19 -3.45 9.10
N GLY A 113 12.59 -2.47 8.29
CA GLY A 113 13.17 -2.72 6.96
C GLY A 113 13.52 -1.45 6.18
N ARG A 114 14.08 -1.62 4.96
CA ARG A 114 14.33 -0.52 4.03
C ARG A 114 12.98 0.07 3.59
N TRP A 115 12.78 1.35 3.90
CA TRP A 115 11.65 2.13 3.41
C TRP A 115 11.62 2.11 1.88
N GLY A 116 10.43 1.99 1.28
CA GLY A 116 10.28 1.91 -0.16
C GLY A 116 10.76 3.16 -0.87
N ARG A 117 12.02 3.15 -1.31
CA ARG A 117 12.68 4.14 -2.15
C ARG A 117 13.46 3.44 -3.25
N LEU A 118 13.52 4.06 -4.41
CA LEU A 118 14.43 3.65 -5.48
C LEU A 118 15.88 3.92 -5.07
N ASP A 119 16.82 3.37 -5.83
CA ASP A 119 18.25 3.49 -5.54
C ASP A 119 18.80 4.92 -5.70
N ASP A 120 18.12 5.75 -6.50
CA ASP A 120 18.38 7.19 -6.61
C ASP A 120 17.77 8.01 -5.45
N GLY A 121 17.07 7.36 -4.53
CA GLY A 121 16.41 7.96 -3.38
C GLY A 121 14.98 8.42 -3.62
N THR A 122 14.44 8.26 -4.84
CA THR A 122 13.05 8.61 -5.18
C THR A 122 12.06 7.84 -4.29
N PRO A 123 11.16 8.52 -3.58
CA PRO A 123 10.19 7.87 -2.71
C PRO A 123 9.13 7.11 -3.54
N LEU A 124 8.70 5.97 -3.03
CA LEU A 124 7.55 5.24 -3.54
C LEU A 124 6.32 5.52 -2.70
N SER A 125 5.14 5.41 -3.31
CA SER A 125 3.83 5.74 -2.74
C SER A 125 2.78 4.74 -3.20
N LYS A 126 1.57 4.81 -2.63
CA LYS A 126 0.37 4.09 -3.09
C LYS A 126 0.59 2.57 -3.24
N ALA A 127 1.32 2.00 -2.28
CA ALA A 127 1.66 0.58 -2.29
C ALA A 127 0.43 -0.33 -2.16
N VAL A 128 0.51 -1.48 -2.81
CA VAL A 128 -0.37 -2.63 -2.61
C VAL A 128 0.48 -3.87 -2.38
N VAL A 129 0.00 -4.78 -1.54
CA VAL A 129 0.70 -6.01 -1.19
C VAL A 129 -0.21 -7.22 -1.39
N VAL A 130 0.36 -8.32 -1.90
CA VAL A 130 -0.32 -9.61 -2.01
C VAL A 130 0.62 -10.73 -1.61
N GLU A 131 0.08 -11.80 -1.07
CA GLU A 131 0.81 -13.06 -0.87
C GLU A 131 0.72 -13.92 -2.13
N LYS A 132 1.86 -14.32 -2.68
CA LYS A 132 1.95 -15.23 -3.82
C LYS A 132 1.65 -16.68 -3.40
N ARG A 133 1.66 -17.60 -4.36
CA ARG A 133 1.37 -19.02 -4.11
C ARG A 133 2.41 -19.71 -3.23
N ASP A 134 3.66 -19.29 -3.34
CA ASP A 134 4.82 -19.79 -2.60
C ASP A 134 4.95 -19.19 -1.20
N GLY A 135 4.05 -18.27 -0.80
CA GLY A 135 4.08 -17.58 0.49
C GLY A 135 4.97 -16.33 0.49
N GLU A 136 5.70 -16.04 -0.60
CA GLU A 136 6.45 -14.80 -0.73
C GLU A 136 5.47 -13.63 -0.98
N LEU A 137 5.73 -12.49 -0.34
CA LEU A 137 4.97 -11.27 -0.55
C LEU A 137 5.45 -10.56 -1.81
N LEU A 138 4.51 -10.03 -2.59
CA LEU A 138 4.76 -9.10 -3.69
C LEU A 138 4.16 -7.75 -3.31
N MET A 139 4.99 -6.70 -3.35
CA MET A 139 4.53 -5.31 -3.23
C MET A 139 4.68 -4.61 -4.58
N LEU A 140 3.64 -3.90 -5.00
CA LEU A 140 3.69 -2.94 -6.10
C LEU A 140 3.53 -1.54 -5.53
N ALA A 141 4.32 -0.58 -6.00
CA ALA A 141 4.25 0.82 -5.57
C ALA A 141 4.53 1.78 -6.73
N GLN A 142 4.10 3.02 -6.56
CA GLN A 142 4.24 4.08 -7.57
C GLN A 142 5.36 5.03 -7.19
N ALA A 143 6.25 5.33 -8.13
CA ALA A 143 7.13 6.49 -8.01
C ALA A 143 6.39 7.72 -8.56
N PRO A 144 6.43 8.87 -7.86
CA PRO A 144 5.86 10.09 -8.39
C PRO A 144 6.49 10.47 -9.72
N LEU A 145 5.69 11.02 -10.64
CA LEU A 145 6.12 11.46 -11.97
C LEU A 145 6.65 10.37 -12.92
N MET A 146 6.68 9.10 -12.49
CA MET A 146 7.04 7.98 -13.34
C MET A 146 5.80 7.35 -13.98
N GLU A 147 5.98 6.81 -15.18
CA GLU A 147 4.91 6.20 -15.99
C GLU A 147 4.78 4.67 -15.81
N THR A 148 5.35 4.12 -14.72
CA THR A 148 5.31 2.70 -14.41
C THR A 148 5.20 2.40 -12.92
N LEU A 149 4.76 1.18 -12.59
CA LEU A 149 4.86 0.61 -11.25
C LEU A 149 6.23 0.01 -11.01
N TYR A 150 6.62 0.01 -9.74
CA TYR A 150 7.79 -0.69 -9.24
C TYR A 150 7.34 -1.85 -8.37
N GLN A 151 8.09 -2.93 -8.41
CA GLN A 151 7.84 -4.13 -7.63
C GLN A 151 9.03 -4.50 -6.75
N ALA A 152 8.73 -5.07 -5.58
CA ALA A 152 9.69 -5.73 -4.70
C ALA A 152 9.02 -6.95 -4.06
N THR A 153 9.82 -7.96 -3.71
CA THR A 153 9.32 -9.16 -3.02
C THR A 153 9.97 -9.37 -1.67
N SER A 154 9.29 -10.12 -0.79
CA SER A 154 9.78 -10.45 0.56
C SER A 154 9.40 -11.87 0.97
N GLN A 155 10.36 -12.63 1.47
CA GLN A 155 10.17 -14.02 1.94
C GLN A 155 9.99 -14.14 3.45
N ASP A 156 10.07 -13.03 4.18
CA ASP A 156 10.12 -12.99 5.64
C ASP A 156 9.08 -12.02 6.21
N THR A 157 7.88 -12.02 5.63
CA THR A 157 6.74 -11.22 6.09
C THR A 157 7.04 -9.70 6.07
N GLY A 158 7.82 -9.26 5.09
CA GLY A 158 8.11 -7.85 4.85
C GLY A 158 9.25 -7.28 5.71
N VAL A 159 10.05 -8.10 6.39
CA VAL A 159 11.27 -7.62 7.09
C VAL A 159 12.29 -7.16 6.05
N ASN A 160 12.63 -8.03 5.11
CA ASN A 160 13.57 -7.75 4.04
C ASN A 160 12.84 -7.78 2.69
N TRP A 161 13.16 -6.78 1.87
CA TRP A 161 12.64 -6.63 0.52
C TRP A 161 13.78 -6.70 -0.48
N THR A 162 13.52 -7.28 -1.65
CA THR A 162 14.41 -7.14 -2.80
C THR A 162 14.52 -5.67 -3.22
N ASN A 163 15.52 -5.34 -4.05
CA ASN A 163 15.55 -4.04 -4.70
C ASN A 163 14.30 -3.84 -5.57
N TRP A 164 13.88 -2.58 -5.67
CA TRP A 164 12.75 -2.19 -6.51
C TRP A 164 13.11 -2.31 -7.98
N THR A 165 12.23 -2.95 -8.75
CA THR A 165 12.39 -3.11 -10.20
C THR A 165 11.18 -2.54 -10.92
N ALA A 166 11.41 -1.82 -12.02
CA ALA A 166 10.33 -1.31 -12.84
C ALA A 166 9.56 -2.46 -13.49
N THR A 167 8.24 -2.33 -13.56
CA THR A 167 7.36 -3.29 -14.25
C THR A 167 7.05 -2.80 -15.66
N ALA A 168 6.37 -3.65 -16.45
CA ALA A 168 5.80 -3.25 -17.73
C ALA A 168 4.40 -2.62 -17.62
N VAL A 169 3.87 -2.43 -16.39
CA VAL A 169 2.51 -1.91 -16.19
C VAL A 169 2.54 -0.38 -16.31
N PRO A 170 1.88 0.20 -17.33
CA PRO A 170 1.82 1.64 -17.46
C PRO A 170 0.88 2.22 -16.41
N THR A 171 1.39 3.10 -15.54
CA THR A 171 0.58 3.82 -14.55
C THR A 171 1.22 5.18 -14.32
N THR A 172 0.48 6.16 -13.83
CA THR A 172 1.11 7.38 -13.28
C THR A 172 0.84 7.50 -11.79
N GLY A 173 1.59 8.40 -11.15
CA GLY A 173 1.48 8.69 -9.72
C GLY A 173 0.10 9.13 -9.24
N ASN A 174 -0.87 9.47 -10.11
CA ASN A 174 -2.26 9.81 -9.71
C ASN A 174 -3.26 8.64 -9.87
N SER A 175 -2.76 7.44 -10.10
CA SER A 175 -3.59 6.24 -10.30
C SER A 175 -3.77 5.51 -8.97
N LYS A 176 -4.93 4.86 -8.77
CA LYS A 176 -5.07 3.85 -7.72
C LYS A 176 -4.95 2.48 -8.36
N VAL A 177 -4.35 1.55 -7.63
CA VAL A 177 -4.21 0.17 -8.05
C VAL A 177 -4.70 -0.73 -6.92
N ASP A 178 -5.21 -1.90 -7.26
CA ASP A 178 -5.58 -2.94 -6.29
C ASP A 178 -5.21 -4.32 -6.82
N MET A 179 -4.83 -5.21 -5.91
CA MET A 179 -4.34 -6.55 -6.26
C MET A 179 -4.87 -7.59 -5.29
N THR A 180 -5.27 -8.75 -5.81
CA THR A 180 -5.70 -9.87 -4.98
C THR A 180 -5.32 -11.20 -5.59
N ARG A 181 -5.10 -12.20 -4.74
CA ARG A 181 -4.89 -13.58 -5.18
C ARG A 181 -6.23 -14.26 -5.40
N LEU A 182 -6.40 -14.86 -6.58
CA LEU A 182 -7.56 -15.66 -6.94
C LEU A 182 -7.47 -17.07 -6.32
N PRO A 183 -8.60 -17.80 -6.16
CA PRO A 183 -8.60 -19.17 -5.66
C PRO A 183 -7.73 -20.14 -6.48
N THR A 184 -7.54 -19.85 -7.78
CA THR A 184 -6.66 -20.63 -8.66
C THR A 184 -5.17 -20.44 -8.36
N GLY A 185 -4.82 -19.46 -7.53
CA GLY A 185 -3.44 -19.04 -7.25
C GLY A 185 -2.92 -17.94 -8.18
N HIS A 186 -3.66 -17.58 -9.23
CA HIS A 186 -3.34 -16.43 -10.07
C HIS A 186 -3.49 -15.11 -9.29
N LEU A 187 -2.85 -14.04 -9.76
CA LEU A 187 -3.08 -12.70 -9.26
C LEU A 187 -4.03 -11.96 -10.18
N ALA A 188 -5.06 -11.31 -9.61
CA ALA A 188 -5.89 -10.34 -10.31
C ALA A 188 -5.47 -8.94 -9.88
N PHE A 189 -5.41 -8.04 -10.86
CA PHE A 189 -4.88 -6.71 -10.69
C PHE A 189 -5.75 -5.70 -11.43
N ALA A 190 -6.24 -4.70 -10.70
CA ALA A 190 -7.06 -3.61 -11.23
C ALA A 190 -6.24 -2.33 -11.19
N PHE A 191 -6.15 -1.64 -12.31
CA PHE A 191 -5.32 -0.45 -12.45
C PHE A 191 -5.85 0.48 -13.54
N ASN A 192 -5.43 1.74 -13.48
CA ASN A 192 -5.69 2.71 -14.53
C ASN A 192 -4.41 2.85 -15.35
N ALA A 193 -4.46 2.51 -16.65
CA ALA A 193 -3.30 2.53 -17.54
C ALA A 193 -2.88 3.96 -17.96
N HIS A 194 -2.82 4.89 -17.00
CA HIS A 194 -2.67 6.32 -17.27
C HIS A 194 -1.30 6.65 -17.91
N GLY A 195 -0.25 5.90 -17.58
CA GLY A 195 1.08 6.08 -18.18
C GLY A 195 1.16 5.76 -19.67
N ALA A 196 0.09 5.18 -20.25
CA ALA A 196 0.01 4.92 -21.69
C ALA A 196 -0.67 6.07 -22.47
N LEU A 197 -1.18 7.09 -21.79
CA LEU A 197 -1.83 8.23 -22.44
C LEU A 197 -0.81 9.34 -22.74
N GLN A 198 -1.01 10.06 -23.84
CA GLN A 198 -0.15 11.19 -24.24
C GLN A 198 -0.78 12.53 -23.84
N GLY A 199 0.04 13.45 -23.34
CA GLY A 199 -0.35 14.82 -22.98
C GLY A 199 -0.44 15.07 -21.47
N ASP A 200 -0.69 16.33 -21.09
CA ASP A 200 -0.94 16.69 -19.68
C ASP A 200 -2.35 16.27 -19.28
N LEU A 201 -2.43 15.11 -18.64
CA LEU A 201 -3.67 14.44 -18.31
C LEU A 201 -3.88 14.34 -16.81
N TRP A 202 -3.26 15.21 -16.01
CA TRP A 202 -3.28 15.16 -14.55
C TRP A 202 -4.69 14.99 -13.95
N ASP A 203 -5.69 15.66 -14.54
CA ASP A 203 -7.10 15.61 -14.12
C ASP A 203 -7.96 14.60 -14.91
N THR A 204 -7.35 13.82 -15.80
CA THR A 204 -8.07 12.83 -16.61
C THR A 204 -8.02 11.46 -15.94
N ARG A 205 -9.17 10.82 -15.79
CA ARG A 205 -9.24 9.41 -15.41
C ARG A 205 -9.13 8.55 -16.66
N SER A 206 -8.12 7.70 -16.73
CA SER A 206 -8.08 6.64 -17.75
C SER A 206 -9.07 5.54 -17.38
N LEU A 207 -9.46 4.72 -18.36
CA LEU A 207 -10.34 3.58 -18.13
C LEU A 207 -9.72 2.59 -17.12
N LEU A 208 -10.57 1.89 -16.39
CA LEU A 208 -10.14 0.86 -15.45
C LEU A 208 -9.80 -0.41 -16.24
N ASP A 209 -8.55 -0.82 -16.19
CA ASP A 209 -8.07 -2.09 -16.74
C ASP A 209 -8.05 -3.16 -15.63
N VAL A 210 -8.38 -4.39 -16.01
CA VAL A 210 -8.19 -5.58 -15.16
C VAL A 210 -7.27 -6.54 -15.88
N ALA A 211 -6.22 -6.98 -15.21
CA ALA A 211 -5.28 -7.97 -15.69
C ALA A 211 -5.14 -9.15 -14.73
N VAL A 212 -4.73 -10.29 -15.28
CA VAL A 212 -4.45 -11.51 -14.53
C VAL A 212 -3.01 -11.95 -14.80
N SER A 213 -2.31 -12.39 -13.75
CA SER A 213 -1.00 -13.01 -13.84
C SER A 213 -1.06 -14.47 -13.38
N GLY A 214 -0.66 -15.39 -14.27
CA GLY A 214 -0.41 -16.79 -13.94
C GLY A 214 0.98 -17.03 -13.34
N GLU A 215 1.91 -16.11 -13.55
CA GLU A 215 3.33 -16.20 -13.19
C GLU A 215 3.67 -15.27 -12.02
N ALA A 216 2.75 -15.18 -11.06
CA ALA A 216 2.93 -14.49 -9.79
C ALA A 216 3.45 -13.03 -9.90
N GLY A 217 3.01 -12.31 -10.93
CA GLY A 217 3.31 -10.89 -11.16
C GLY A 217 4.40 -10.62 -12.20
N ALA A 218 5.09 -11.65 -12.71
CA ALA A 218 6.13 -11.48 -13.73
C ALA A 218 5.58 -10.95 -15.08
N ALA A 219 4.39 -11.42 -15.47
CA ALA A 219 3.69 -11.00 -16.66
C ALA A 219 2.18 -10.85 -16.41
N TRP A 220 1.56 -9.90 -17.10
CA TRP A 220 0.15 -9.53 -16.91
C TRP A 220 -0.61 -9.62 -18.23
N THR A 221 -1.72 -10.36 -18.23
CA THR A 221 -2.64 -10.44 -19.38
C THR A 221 -3.89 -9.64 -19.05
N ARG A 222 -4.17 -8.58 -19.82
CA ARG A 222 -5.41 -7.79 -19.67
C ARG A 222 -6.61 -8.65 -20.05
N VAL A 223 -7.62 -8.69 -19.18
CA VAL A 223 -8.87 -9.44 -19.36
C VAL A 223 -10.10 -8.56 -19.47
N ALA A 224 -10.05 -7.29 -19.03
CA ALA A 224 -11.14 -6.34 -19.18
C ALA A 224 -10.66 -4.88 -19.19
N ARG A 225 -11.50 -3.99 -19.73
CA ARG A 225 -11.39 -2.53 -19.69
C ARG A 225 -12.79 -1.93 -19.52
N ARG A 226 -12.96 -0.95 -18.63
CA ARG A 226 -14.23 -0.29 -18.32
C ARG A 226 -14.11 1.21 -18.21
#